data_AF-A0A2V2A760-F1
#
_entry.id   AF-A0A2V2A760-F1
#
_cell.length_a   1.000
_cell.length_b   1.000
_cell.length_c   1.000
_cell.angle_alpha   90.00
_cell.angle_beta   90.00
_cell.angle_gamma   90.00
#
_symmetry.space_group_name_H-M   'P 1'
#
loop_
_entity.id
_entity.type
_entity.pdbx_description
1 polymer ?
#
loop_
_entity_poly.entity_id
_entity_poly.type
_entity_poly.pdbx_seq_one_letter_code
_entity_poly.pdbx_strand_id
1 'polypeptide(L)'
;MAYGQIFFSLRKEIDTEWVFTDGSYVRCHQHASGARLGEDRAIGQSRGGATTKIHLSCDADGYPLNFKITGGEVHDSQVAGELIELIELIGQADYFIADKGYDSQVIRDKAQSHDMIPIIPKRKNAKQPNPEFDSYLYKLRHLVENMFARLKHFRSTATRYEKLARNFKSMLYLACTIVHCKMN
;
A
#
# COMPACT_ATOMS: atom_id res chain seq x y z
N MET A 1 0.07 -18.46 -3.69
CA MET A 1 0.22 -18.10 -2.27
C MET A 1 1.62 -18.39 -1.68
N ALA A 2 2.70 -18.49 -2.47
CA ALA A 2 4.02 -18.86 -1.92
C ALA A 2 4.98 -17.68 -1.59
N TYR A 3 4.87 -16.54 -2.26
CA TYR A 3 5.96 -15.54 -2.28
C TYR A 3 6.09 -14.66 -1.02
N GLY A 4 5.01 -14.49 -0.25
CA GLY A 4 4.99 -13.62 0.93
C GLY A 4 5.25 -14.35 2.25
N GLN A 5 5.32 -15.68 2.27
CA GLN A 5 5.38 -16.46 3.52
C GLN A 5 6.59 -16.10 4.38
N ILE A 6 7.77 -15.96 3.75
CA ILE A 6 9.00 -15.57 4.43
C ILE A 6 8.84 -14.20 5.09
N PHE A 7 8.33 -13.22 4.34
CA PHE A 7 8.05 -11.89 4.86
C PHE A 7 7.14 -11.97 6.08
N PHE A 8 5.99 -12.63 5.95
CA PHE A 8 5.02 -12.72 7.04
C PHE A 8 5.58 -13.45 8.27
N SER A 9 6.43 -14.47 8.09
CA SER A 9 7.05 -15.21 9.20
C SER A 9 8.18 -14.46 9.91
N LEU A 10 8.80 -13.48 9.24
CA LEU A 10 9.94 -12.73 9.78
C LEU A 10 9.54 -11.37 10.35
N ARG A 11 8.28 -10.95 10.15
CA ARG A 11 7.73 -9.79 10.87
C ARG A 11 7.78 -10.12 12.36
N LYS A 12 8.33 -9.17 13.13
CA LYS A 12 8.32 -9.25 14.60
C LYS A 12 6.95 -8.80 15.12
N GLU A 13 6.90 -8.35 16.36
CA GLU A 13 5.74 -7.63 16.89
C GLU A 13 5.35 -6.49 15.93
N ILE A 14 4.05 -6.40 15.67
CA ILE A 14 3.44 -5.40 14.81
C ILE A 14 2.54 -4.54 15.68
N ASP A 15 2.67 -3.23 15.57
CA ASP A 15 1.81 -2.29 16.29
C ASP A 15 0.66 -1.84 15.37
N THR A 16 -0.44 -2.59 15.42
CA THR A 16 -1.60 -2.34 14.55
C THR A 16 -2.57 -1.29 15.08
N GLU A 17 -2.27 -0.58 16.18
CA GLU A 17 -3.16 0.48 16.70
C GLU A 17 -3.50 1.47 15.58
N TRP A 18 -2.47 1.94 14.86
CA TRP A 18 -2.63 2.84 13.72
C TRP A 18 -2.08 2.20 12.45
N VAL A 19 -2.93 2.06 11.44
CA VAL A 19 -2.50 1.57 10.13
C VAL A 19 -2.54 2.68 9.09
N PHE A 20 -1.38 3.01 8.54
CA PHE A 20 -1.23 4.03 7.51
C PHE A 20 -1.15 3.40 6.13
N THR A 21 -2.01 3.84 5.21
CA THR A 21 -2.09 3.32 3.85
C THR A 21 -1.84 4.42 2.82
N ASP A 22 -0.94 4.15 1.88
CA ASP A 22 -0.66 5.07 0.77
C ASP A 22 -0.24 4.32 -0.51
N GLY A 23 -0.33 5.02 -1.63
CA GLY A 23 0.02 4.54 -2.95
C GLY A 23 1.29 5.20 -3.49
N SER A 24 2.18 4.44 -4.13
CA SER A 24 3.35 4.99 -4.82
C SER A 24 3.53 4.40 -6.21
N TYR A 25 3.84 5.27 -7.17
CA TYR A 25 4.15 4.88 -8.53
C TYR A 25 5.61 4.41 -8.66
N VAL A 26 5.79 3.36 -9.45
CA VAL A 26 7.08 2.84 -9.90
C VAL A 26 7.09 2.85 -11.42
N ARG A 27 8.06 3.55 -12.01
CA ARG A 27 8.27 3.53 -13.46
C ARG A 27 8.78 2.17 -13.90
N CYS A 28 8.22 1.67 -14.99
CA CYS A 28 8.64 0.42 -15.60
C CYS A 28 9.69 0.73 -16.67
N HIS A 29 10.84 0.08 -16.58
CA HIS A 29 11.85 0.13 -17.62
C HIS A 29 11.29 -0.47 -18.92
N GLN A 30 11.77 -0.02 -20.08
CA GLN A 30 11.33 -0.57 -21.38
C GLN A 30 11.50 -2.10 -21.49
N HIS A 31 12.47 -2.68 -20.78
CA HIS A 31 12.72 -4.13 -20.74
C HIS A 31 11.73 -4.90 -19.84
N ALA A 32 10.92 -4.21 -19.04
CA ALA A 32 9.78 -4.80 -18.34
C ALA A 32 8.59 -5.05 -19.30
N SER A 33 8.70 -4.66 -20.57
CA SER A 33 7.72 -4.96 -21.61
C SER A 33 7.89 -6.38 -22.21
N GLY A 34 6.96 -6.78 -23.07
CA GLY A 34 7.07 -8.04 -23.83
C GLY A 34 6.94 -9.30 -22.97
N ALA A 35 6.12 -9.25 -21.91
CA ALA A 35 5.66 -10.48 -21.24
C ALA A 35 4.78 -11.31 -22.19
N ARG A 36 4.69 -12.63 -21.92
CA ARG A 36 3.77 -13.53 -22.64
C ARG A 36 2.32 -13.06 -22.48
N LEU A 37 1.48 -13.34 -23.48
CA LEU A 37 0.04 -13.10 -23.39
C LEU A 37 -0.59 -13.98 -22.31
N GLY A 38 -1.59 -13.47 -21.59
CA GLY A 38 -2.31 -14.20 -20.53
C GLY A 38 -1.65 -14.17 -19.15
N GLU A 39 -0.48 -13.54 -19.03
CA GLU A 39 0.21 -13.37 -17.73
C GLU A 39 -0.05 -11.98 -17.14
N ASP A 40 -0.36 -11.91 -15.85
CA ASP A 40 -0.56 -10.64 -15.15
C ASP A 40 0.77 -9.88 -15.04
N ARG A 41 0.72 -8.62 -15.45
CA ARG A 41 1.85 -7.69 -15.45
C ARG A 41 1.71 -6.67 -14.34
N ALA A 42 0.50 -6.27 -13.94
CA ALA A 42 0.30 -5.09 -13.09
C ALA A 42 1.10 -3.86 -13.60
N ILE A 43 1.15 -3.67 -14.92
CA ILE A 43 1.77 -2.52 -15.58
C ILE A 43 0.68 -1.88 -16.42
N GLY A 44 0.51 -0.57 -16.30
CA GLY A 44 -0.30 0.16 -17.25
C GLY A 44 0.02 1.65 -17.27
N GLN A 45 -0.80 2.41 -18.00
CA GLN A 45 -0.46 3.75 -18.44
C GLN A 45 -0.80 4.79 -17.39
N SER A 46 0.17 5.62 -17.04
CA SER A 46 -0.04 6.84 -16.26
C SER A 46 0.57 8.05 -16.96
N ARG A 47 0.46 9.24 -16.34
CA ARG A 47 1.10 10.46 -16.85
C ARG A 47 2.63 10.33 -16.97
N GLY A 48 3.23 9.40 -16.23
CA GLY A 48 4.67 9.10 -16.27
C GLY A 48 5.07 7.99 -17.25
N GLY A 49 4.14 7.53 -18.10
CA GLY A 49 4.32 6.39 -19.01
C GLY A 49 3.92 5.05 -18.38
N ALA A 50 4.59 3.98 -18.78
CA ALA A 50 4.35 2.64 -18.26
C ALA A 50 4.76 2.56 -16.77
N THR A 51 3.78 2.27 -15.92
CA THR A 51 3.97 2.30 -14.45
C THR A 51 3.23 1.17 -13.77
N THR A 52 3.76 0.77 -12.63
CA THR A 52 3.07 -0.04 -11.61
C THR A 52 2.80 0.86 -10.43
N LYS A 53 1.65 0.65 -9.79
CA LYS A 53 1.37 1.28 -8.51
C LYS A 53 1.49 0.25 -7.40
N ILE A 54 2.17 0.63 -6.33
CA ILE A 54 2.25 -0.12 -5.08
C ILE A 54 1.30 0.56 -4.10
N HIS A 55 0.33 -0.19 -3.58
CA HIS A 55 -0.54 0.23 -2.49
C HIS A 55 -0.09 -0.52 -1.25
N LEU A 56 0.39 0.18 -0.23
CA LEU A 56 1.04 -0.43 0.92
C LEU A 56 0.45 0.13 2.21
N SER A 57 0.28 -0.76 3.18
CA SER A 57 -0.09 -0.41 4.56
C SER A 57 1.12 -0.62 5.47
N CYS A 58 1.34 0.29 6.41
CA CYS A 58 2.33 0.15 7.48
C CYS A 58 1.70 0.32 8.86
N ASP A 59 2.37 -0.22 9.87
CA ASP A 59 1.98 -0.17 11.28
C ASP A 59 2.31 1.18 11.93
N ALA A 60 2.04 1.31 13.24
CA ALA A 60 2.22 2.53 14.01
C ALA A 60 3.70 2.99 14.08
N ASP A 61 4.64 2.07 13.87
CA ASP A 61 6.08 2.33 13.81
C ASP A 61 6.59 2.63 12.39
N GLY A 62 5.73 2.51 11.37
CA GLY A 62 6.08 2.75 9.98
C GLY A 62 6.74 1.57 9.26
N TYR A 63 6.52 0.33 9.72
CA TYR A 63 6.97 -0.89 9.06
C TYR A 63 5.90 -1.50 8.16
N PRO A 64 6.30 -2.09 7.02
CA PRO A 64 5.33 -2.58 6.05
C PRO A 64 4.59 -3.78 6.64
N LEU A 65 3.26 -3.73 6.52
CA LEU A 65 2.36 -4.79 6.96
C LEU A 65 2.01 -5.70 5.79
N ASN A 66 1.46 -5.14 4.72
CA ASN A 66 1.12 -5.83 3.50
C ASN A 66 1.00 -4.85 2.34
N PHE A 67 0.92 -5.36 1.12
CA PHE A 67 0.75 -4.53 -0.06
C PHE A 67 0.00 -5.23 -1.19
N LYS A 68 -0.58 -4.42 -2.07
CA LYS A 68 -1.10 -4.83 -3.38
C LYS A 68 -0.40 -4.04 -4.47
N ILE A 69 -0.24 -4.64 -5.65
CA ILE A 69 0.23 -3.93 -6.85
C ILE A 69 -0.84 -3.95 -7.93
N THR A 70 -0.90 -2.88 -8.71
CA THR A 70 -1.79 -2.72 -9.86
C THR A 70 -1.08 -2.00 -11.01
N GLY A 71 -1.72 -1.96 -12.18
CA GLY A 71 -1.34 -0.98 -13.21
C GLY A 71 -1.46 0.45 -12.69
N GLY A 72 -0.70 1.38 -13.28
CA GLY A 72 -0.67 2.78 -12.86
C GLY A 72 -1.97 3.55 -13.09
N GLU A 73 -2.82 3.08 -14.00
CA GLU A 73 -4.15 3.62 -14.31
C GLU A 73 -5.18 3.36 -13.20
N VAL A 74 -4.93 2.39 -12.32
CA VAL A 74 -5.87 2.01 -11.28
C VAL A 74 -5.85 3.03 -10.15
N HIS A 75 -7.03 3.55 -9.80
CA HIS A 75 -7.21 4.50 -8.70
C HIS A 75 -7.11 3.80 -7.34
N ASP A 76 -6.57 4.53 -6.35
CA ASP A 76 -6.29 3.99 -5.01
C ASP A 76 -7.58 3.58 -4.28
N SER A 77 -8.66 4.32 -4.49
CA SER A 77 -9.99 3.99 -3.96
C SER A 77 -10.53 2.63 -4.44
N GLN A 78 -10.08 2.12 -5.59
CA GLN A 78 -10.51 0.80 -6.08
C GLN A 78 -9.81 -0.35 -5.34
N VAL A 79 -8.68 -0.07 -4.68
CA VAL A 79 -7.83 -1.07 -4.01
C VAL A 79 -8.00 -1.03 -2.50
N ALA A 80 -8.50 0.08 -1.96
CA ALA A 80 -8.70 0.31 -0.54
C ALA A 80 -9.44 -0.81 0.21
N GLY A 81 -10.53 -1.33 -0.37
CA GLY A 81 -11.31 -2.42 0.25
C GLY A 81 -10.50 -3.69 0.45
N GLU A 82 -9.65 -4.04 -0.52
CA GLU A 82 -8.76 -5.20 -0.39
C GLU A 82 -7.63 -4.95 0.61
N LEU A 83 -7.14 -3.71 0.74
CA LEU A 83 -6.14 -3.38 1.76
C LEU A 83 -6.72 -3.53 3.16
N ILE A 84 -7.97 -3.09 3.37
CA ILE A 84 -8.71 -3.30 4.64
C ILE A 84 -8.82 -4.79 4.96
N GLU A 85 -9.20 -5.62 4.00
CA GLU A 85 -9.28 -7.07 4.20
C GLU A 85 -7.90 -7.69 4.50
N LEU A 86 -6.82 -7.19 3.87
CA LEU A 86 -5.47 -7.64 4.17
C LEU A 86 -4.99 -7.22 5.57
N ILE A 87 -5.50 -6.13 6.13
CA ILE A 87 -5.21 -5.68 7.49
C ILE A 87 -5.88 -6.59 8.52
N GLU A 88 -7.13 -7.01 8.28
CA GLU A 88 -7.84 -7.95 9.15
C GLU A 88 -7.10 -9.30 9.28
N LEU A 89 -6.44 -9.76 8.21
CA LEU A 89 -5.69 -11.03 8.23
C LEU A 89 -4.45 -11.01 9.13
N ILE A 90 -3.99 -9.83 9.57
CA ILE A 90 -2.75 -9.68 10.34
C ILE A 90 -3.00 -9.25 11.78
N GLY A 91 -4.23 -8.85 12.13
CA GLY A 91 -4.63 -8.41 13.46
C GLY A 91 -5.82 -7.45 13.39
N GLN A 92 -6.28 -6.99 14.56
CA GLN A 92 -7.24 -5.90 14.63
C GLN A 92 -6.48 -4.57 14.62
N ALA A 93 -6.93 -3.64 13.77
CA ALA A 93 -6.47 -2.26 13.81
C ALA A 93 -7.57 -1.37 14.38
N ASP A 94 -7.19 -0.32 15.11
CA ASP A 94 -8.16 0.62 15.69
C ASP A 94 -8.41 1.79 14.73
N TYR A 95 -7.38 2.21 13.99
CA TYR A 95 -7.47 3.34 13.07
C TYR A 95 -6.97 3.00 11.67
N PHE A 96 -7.76 3.37 10.66
CA PHE A 96 -7.37 3.29 9.25
C PHE A 96 -7.09 4.70 8.71
N ILE A 97 -5.81 5.01 8.46
CA ILE A 97 -5.37 6.34 8.02
C ILE A 97 -4.96 6.27 6.55
N ALA A 98 -5.57 7.10 5.69
CA ALA A 98 -5.25 7.12 4.26
C ALA A 98 -5.36 8.53 3.67
N ASP A 99 -4.69 8.75 2.52
CA ASP A 99 -4.77 10.02 1.80
C ASP A 99 -6.20 10.30 1.28
N LYS A 100 -6.48 11.58 1.00
CA LYS A 100 -7.72 12.04 0.36
C LYS A 100 -8.08 11.29 -0.92
N GLY A 101 -7.10 10.74 -1.66
CA GLY A 101 -7.37 9.88 -2.82
C GLY A 101 -8.30 8.70 -2.50
N TYR A 102 -8.24 8.18 -1.28
CA TYR A 102 -9.03 7.06 -0.75
C TYR A 102 -10.42 7.48 -0.24
N ASP A 103 -10.78 8.77 -0.27
CA ASP A 103 -12.09 9.22 0.23
C ASP A 103 -13.25 8.70 -0.62
N SER A 104 -14.02 7.78 -0.05
CA SER A 104 -15.35 7.37 -0.52
C SER A 104 -16.17 6.83 0.65
N GLN A 105 -17.50 6.91 0.58
CA GLN A 105 -18.37 6.39 1.63
C GLN A 105 -18.20 4.87 1.78
N VAL A 106 -18.11 4.15 0.66
CA VAL A 106 -17.90 2.68 0.63
C VAL A 106 -16.65 2.26 1.41
N ILE A 107 -15.56 3.03 1.30
CA ILE A 107 -14.30 2.72 2.02
C ILE A 107 -14.44 2.97 3.52
N ARG A 108 -15.13 4.06 3.90
CA ARG A 108 -15.38 4.37 5.31
C ARG A 108 -16.27 3.32 5.96
N ASP A 109 -17.38 2.96 5.30
CA ASP A 109 -18.30 1.94 5.78
C ASP A 109 -17.59 0.58 5.91
N LYS A 110 -16.72 0.25 4.96
CA LYS A 110 -15.90 -0.96 5.01
C LYS A 110 -14.90 -0.93 6.17
N ALA A 111 -14.19 0.17 6.40
CA ALA A 111 -13.30 0.29 7.56
C ALA A 111 -14.07 0.12 8.88
N GLN A 112 -15.22 0.79 9.00
CA GLN A 112 -16.09 0.68 10.18
C GLN A 112 -16.66 -0.72 10.37
N SER A 113 -16.97 -1.45 9.28
CA SER A 113 -17.43 -2.85 9.38
C SER A 113 -16.34 -3.83 9.83
N HIS A 114 -15.09 -3.39 9.82
CA HIS A 114 -13.93 -4.10 10.35
C HIS A 114 -13.42 -3.43 11.64
N ASP A 115 -14.30 -2.73 12.37
CA ASP A 115 -14.05 -2.08 13.65
C ASP A 115 -12.90 -1.05 13.65
N MET A 116 -12.58 -0.47 12.49
CA MET A 116 -11.59 0.61 12.36
C MET A 116 -12.26 1.98 12.24
N ILE A 117 -11.63 2.99 12.84
CA ILE A 117 -12.00 4.41 12.67
C ILE A 117 -11.26 4.99 11.44
N PRO A 118 -11.96 5.39 10.36
CA PRO A 118 -11.33 5.91 9.15
C PRO A 118 -10.88 7.38 9.27
N ILE A 119 -9.58 7.61 9.45
CA ILE A 119 -8.95 8.93 9.41
C ILE A 119 -8.58 9.29 7.96
N ILE A 120 -9.59 9.66 7.18
CA ILE A 120 -9.43 10.07 5.77
C ILE A 120 -9.95 11.51 5.58
N PRO A 121 -9.18 12.42 4.96
CA PRO A 121 -9.69 13.77 4.67
C PRO A 121 -10.78 13.73 3.58
N LYS A 122 -11.92 14.36 3.85
CA LYS A 122 -12.98 14.51 2.83
C LYS A 122 -12.56 15.39 1.66
N ARG A 123 -12.96 15.01 0.44
CA ARG A 123 -12.78 15.82 -0.78
C ARG A 123 -13.44 17.19 -0.62
N LYS A 124 -12.91 18.21 -1.30
CA LYS A 124 -13.37 19.61 -1.16
C LYS A 124 -14.87 19.80 -1.46
N ASN A 125 -15.43 18.93 -2.30
CA ASN A 125 -16.83 18.99 -2.72
C ASN A 125 -17.76 18.15 -1.83
N ALA A 126 -17.25 17.53 -0.77
CA ALA A 126 -18.05 16.73 0.15
C ALA A 126 -18.91 17.66 1.02
N LYS A 127 -20.23 17.40 1.05
CA LYS A 127 -21.19 18.20 1.82
C LYS A 127 -21.35 17.74 3.27
N GLN A 128 -20.98 16.49 3.55
CA GLN A 128 -21.15 15.89 4.86
C GLN A 128 -19.99 16.24 5.81
N PRO A 129 -20.24 16.42 7.11
CA PRO A 129 -19.18 16.64 8.11
C PRO A 129 -18.24 15.43 8.21
N ASN A 130 -17.04 15.64 8.75
CA ASN A 130 -16.02 14.59 8.95
C ASN A 130 -15.68 14.47 10.45
N PRO A 131 -16.62 14.02 11.30
CA PRO A 131 -16.47 14.08 12.76
C PRO A 131 -15.34 13.20 13.29
N GLU A 132 -15.05 12.10 12.62
CA GLU A 132 -14.00 11.14 12.99
C GLU A 132 -12.58 11.63 12.61
N PHE A 133 -12.46 12.75 11.89
CA PHE A 133 -11.17 13.17 11.38
C PHE A 133 -10.28 13.79 12.45
N ASP A 134 -9.26 13.03 12.83
CA ASP A 134 -8.15 13.51 13.66
C ASP A 134 -7.01 14.04 12.79
N SER A 135 -6.74 15.35 12.91
CA SER A 135 -5.68 16.02 12.16
C SER A 135 -4.26 15.66 12.62
N TYR A 136 -4.08 15.24 13.88
CA TYR A 136 -2.81 14.80 14.42
C TYR A 136 -2.46 13.41 13.89
N LEU A 137 -3.38 12.45 14.00
CA LEU A 137 -3.19 11.11 13.41
C LEU A 137 -2.96 11.18 11.90
N TYR A 138 -3.68 12.07 11.20
CA TYR A 138 -3.45 12.27 9.77
C TYR A 138 -2.02 12.76 9.43
N LYS A 139 -1.40 13.57 10.30
CA LYS A 139 0.00 14.01 10.10
C LYS A 139 1.00 12.86 10.27
N LEU A 140 0.65 11.82 11.01
CA LEU A 140 1.49 10.63 11.16
C LEU A 140 1.57 9.78 9.88
N ARG A 141 0.76 10.08 8.85
CA ARG A 141 0.87 9.46 7.51
C ARG A 141 2.27 9.61 6.87
N HIS A 142 3.11 10.53 7.34
CA HIS A 142 4.51 10.58 6.93
C HIS A 142 5.27 9.25 7.20
N LEU A 143 4.80 8.39 8.10
CA LEU A 143 5.36 7.06 8.35
C LEU A 143 5.29 6.15 7.12
N VAL A 144 4.15 6.08 6.44
CA VAL A 144 4.03 5.30 5.19
C VAL A 144 4.81 5.95 4.04
N GLU A 145 4.90 7.29 4.02
CA GLU A 145 5.74 8.02 3.06
C GLU A 145 7.24 7.69 3.25
N ASN A 146 7.70 7.68 4.51
CA ASN A 146 9.04 7.24 4.90
C ASN A 146 9.28 5.78 4.54
N MET A 147 8.27 4.92 4.70
CA MET A 147 8.36 3.52 4.29
C MET A 147 8.58 3.41 2.77
N PHE A 148 7.86 4.19 1.95
CA PHE A 148 8.11 4.24 0.51
C PHE A 148 9.50 4.80 0.17
N ALA A 149 9.99 5.81 0.89
CA ALA A 149 11.35 6.30 0.72
C ALA A 149 12.38 5.19 0.98
N ARG A 150 12.20 4.40 2.06
CA ARG A 150 13.04 3.22 2.38
C ARG A 150 12.98 2.17 1.26
N LEU A 151 11.79 1.86 0.76
CA LEU A 151 11.63 0.92 -0.36
C LEU A 151 12.31 1.40 -1.64
N LYS A 152 12.31 2.71 -1.90
CA LYS A 152 12.96 3.29 -3.09
C LYS A 152 14.49 3.30 -3.03
N HIS A 153 15.11 2.93 -1.91
CA HIS A 153 16.54 2.63 -1.90
C HIS A 153 16.87 1.31 -2.62
N PHE A 154 15.91 0.39 -2.74
CA PHE A 154 16.08 -0.83 -3.51
C PHE A 154 15.85 -0.54 -5.00
N ARG A 155 16.89 -0.70 -5.83
CA ARG A 155 16.85 -0.34 -7.26
C ARG A 155 15.67 -0.97 -8.00
N SER A 156 15.36 -2.24 -7.70
CA SER A 156 14.23 -2.98 -8.29
C SER A 156 12.87 -2.36 -7.94
N THR A 157 12.75 -1.68 -6.80
CA THR A 157 11.52 -0.99 -6.38
C THR A 157 11.50 0.46 -6.87
N ALA A 158 12.66 1.12 -6.97
CA ALA A 158 12.76 2.47 -7.53
C ALA A 158 12.43 2.51 -9.03
N THR A 159 12.83 1.48 -9.78
CA THR A 159 12.51 1.28 -11.19
C THR A 159 12.31 -0.20 -11.43
N ARG A 160 11.12 -0.54 -11.92
CA ARG A 160 10.72 -1.92 -12.15
C ARG A 160 11.33 -2.44 -13.46
N TYR A 161 12.03 -3.56 -13.41
CA TYR A 161 12.55 -4.27 -14.59
C TYR A 161 11.78 -5.57 -14.86
N GLU A 162 11.04 -6.07 -13.87
CA GLU A 162 10.35 -7.35 -13.93
C GLU A 162 9.11 -7.26 -14.84
N LYS A 163 9.05 -8.15 -15.84
CA LYS A 163 7.91 -8.18 -16.78
C LYS A 163 6.60 -8.63 -16.14
N LEU A 164 6.68 -9.54 -15.17
CA LEU A 164 5.51 -10.20 -14.57
C LEU A 164 5.22 -9.63 -13.18
N ALA A 165 3.93 -9.46 -12.86
CA ALA A 165 3.48 -8.98 -11.56
C ALA A 165 4.04 -9.83 -10.42
N ARG A 166 4.02 -11.16 -10.58
CA ARG A 166 4.54 -12.11 -9.57
C ARG A 166 6.02 -11.86 -9.23
N ASN A 167 6.85 -11.58 -10.23
CA ASN A 167 8.28 -11.35 -10.01
C ASN A 167 8.52 -10.02 -9.31
N PHE A 168 7.78 -8.97 -9.70
CA PHE A 168 7.86 -7.68 -9.01
C PHE A 168 7.36 -7.76 -7.56
N LYS A 169 6.26 -8.49 -7.31
CA LYS A 169 5.79 -8.78 -5.95
C LYS A 169 6.87 -9.47 -5.11
N SER A 170 7.57 -10.45 -5.67
CA SER A 170 8.68 -11.12 -4.96
C SER A 170 9.80 -10.16 -4.58
N MET A 171 10.17 -9.24 -5.48
CA MET A 171 11.18 -8.20 -5.18
C MET A 171 10.71 -7.25 -4.07
N LEU A 172 9.42 -6.88 -4.06
CA LEU A 172 8.83 -6.07 -3.01
C LEU A 172 8.78 -6.79 -1.66
N TYR A 173 8.38 -8.06 -1.63
CA TYR A 173 8.41 -8.86 -0.39
C TYR A 173 9.83 -8.97 0.16
N LEU A 174 10.83 -9.17 -0.70
CA LEU A 174 12.24 -9.19 -0.28
C LEU A 174 12.67 -7.85 0.31
N ALA A 175 12.34 -6.73 -0.34
CA ALA A 175 12.64 -5.39 0.16
C ALA A 175 11.96 -5.13 1.53
N CYS A 176 10.68 -5.48 1.67
CA CYS A 176 9.94 -5.36 2.93
C CYS A 176 10.55 -6.23 4.04
N THR A 177 10.99 -7.44 3.69
CA THR A 177 11.67 -8.36 4.64
C THR A 177 12.98 -7.75 5.13
N ILE A 178 13.81 -7.21 4.24
CA ILE A 178 15.08 -6.57 4.63
C ILE A 178 14.83 -5.35 5.52
N VAL A 179 13.78 -4.57 5.23
CA VAL A 179 13.38 -3.42 6.06
C VAL A 179 13.00 -3.89 7.48
N HIS A 180 12.21 -4.94 7.61
CA HIS A 180 11.88 -5.56 8.90
C HIS A 180 13.13 -6.08 9.63
N CYS A 181 14.02 -6.82 8.95
CA CYS A 181 15.20 -7.42 9.57
C CYS A 181 16.26 -6.42 10.01
N LYS A 182 16.35 -5.24 9.36
CA LYS A 182 17.34 -4.19 9.70
C LYS A 182 17.03 -3.46 11.02
N MET A 183 15.87 -3.71 11.62
CA MET A 183 15.46 -3.09 12.88
C MET A 183 15.94 -3.86 14.11
N ASN A 184 17.00 -4.65 13.94
CA ASN A 184 17.68 -5.41 14.99
C ASN A 184 19.03 -4.78 15.31
#